data_AF-A0A7T8GPB4-F1
#
_entry.id   AF-A0A7T8GPB4-F1
#
_cell.length_a   1.000
_cell.length_b   1.000
_cell.length_c   1.000
_cell.angle_alpha   90.00
_cell.angle_beta   90.00
_cell.angle_gamma   90.00
#
_symmetry.space_group_name_H-M   'P 1'
#
loop_
_entity.id
_entity.type
_entity.pdbx_description
1 polymer ?
#
loop_
_entity_poly.entity_id
_entity_poly.type
_entity_poly.pdbx_seq_one_letter_code
_entity_poly.pdbx_strand_id
1 'polypeptide(L)' 'KHLLDRLNACDILLKQNELDPFLKRMVIGNGKWITYDNIKRKRWGSNTGESSKIVAKPGFTARKDLLC' A
#
# COMPACT_ATOMS: atom_id res chain seq x y z
N LYS A 1 14.36 -9.76 -15.17
CA LYS A 1 14.37 -8.76 -16.28
C LYS A 1 13.91 -7.37 -15.82
N HIS A 2 12.93 -7.25 -14.90
CA HIS A 2 12.38 -5.95 -14.45
C HIS A 2 13.24 -5.02 -13.56
N LEU A 3 14.38 -5.47 -13.00
CA LEU A 3 15.17 -4.63 -12.09
C LEU A 3 15.92 -3.52 -12.85
N LEU A 4 16.56 -3.89 -13.96
CA LEU A 4 17.34 -2.96 -14.79
C LEU A 4 16.43 -1.89 -15.41
N ASP A 5 15.23 -2.28 -15.86
CA ASP A 5 14.25 -1.34 -16.41
C ASP A 5 13.82 -0.30 -15.37
N ARG A 6 13.61 -0.74 -14.12
CA ARG A 6 13.26 0.16 -13.01
C ARG A 6 14.42 1.09 -12.64
N LEU A 7 15.64 0.57 -12.61
CA LEU A 7 16.83 1.39 -12.33
C LEU A 7 17.02 2.46 -13.40
N ASN A 8 16.95 2.08 -14.67
CA ASN A 8 17.09 3.01 -15.79
C ASN A 8 16.00 4.10 -15.76
N ALA A 9 14.74 3.73 -15.49
CA ALA A 9 13.65 4.70 -15.37
C ALA A 9 13.89 5.68 -14.21
N CYS A 10 14.35 5.19 -13.05
CA CYS A 10 14.69 6.04 -11.91
C CYS A 10 15.82 7.02 -12.24
N ASP A 11 16.90 6.56 -12.86
CA ASP A 11 18.06 7.40 -13.21
C ASP A 11 17.68 8.54 -14.17
N ILE A 12 16.84 8.25 -15.16
CA ILE A 12 16.35 9.25 -16.12
C ILE A 12 15.48 10.30 -15.41
N LEU A 13 14.53 9.85 -14.59
CA LEU A 13 13.62 10.76 -13.88
C LEU A 13 14.35 11.62 -12.85
N LEU A 14 15.39 11.08 -12.19
CA LEU A 14 16.21 11.82 -11.24
C LEU A 14 16.95 12.97 -11.92
N LYS A 15 17.64 12.69 -13.04
CA LYS A 15 18.35 13.72 -13.82
C LYS A 15 17.40 14.80 -14.33
N GLN A 16 16.20 14.42 -14.76
CA GLN A 16 15.19 15.39 -15.19
C GLN A 16 14.74 16.29 -14.04
N ASN A 17 14.54 15.73 -12.84
CA ASN A 17 14.11 16.51 -11.68
C ASN A 17 15.22 17.45 -11.14
N GLU A 18 16.49 17.10 -11.34
CA GLU A 18 17.62 17.99 -11.04
C GLU A 18 17.70 19.19 -11.99
N LEU A 19 17.33 19.00 -13.27
CA LEU A 19 17.36 20.06 -14.30
C LEU A 19 16.09 20.93 -14.29
N ASP A 20 14.90 20.32 -14.21
CA ASP A 20 13.61 20.99 -14.11
C ASP A 20 12.76 20.30 -13.03
N PRO A 21 12.70 20.85 -11.81
CA PRO A 21 11.96 20.25 -10.70
C PRO A 21 10.46 20.11 -10.99
N PHE A 22 10.03 18.89 -11.30
CA PHE A 22 8.65 18.63 -11.76
C PHE A 22 7.74 18.02 -10.69
N LEU A 23 8.28 17.59 -9.53
CA LEU A 23 7.49 16.92 -8.48
C LEU A 23 6.29 17.74 -8.00
N LYS A 24 6.41 19.08 -7.93
CA LYS A 24 5.30 19.97 -7.52
C LYS A 24 4.18 20.05 -8.56
N ARG A 25 4.47 19.72 -9.82
CA ARG A 25 3.50 19.71 -10.93
C ARG A 25 2.90 18.31 -11.16
N MET A 26 3.40 17.30 -10.44
CA MET A 26 2.99 15.92 -10.64
C MET A 26 1.60 15.66 -10.04
N VAL A 27 0.65 15.25 -10.88
CA VAL A 27 -0.65 14.76 -10.43
C VAL A 27 -0.57 13.24 -10.36
N ILE A 28 -0.66 12.69 -9.14
CA ILE A 28 -0.62 11.25 -8.89
C ILE A 28 -2.03 10.78 -8.58
N GLY A 29 -2.53 9.82 -9.34
CA GLY A 29 -3.78 9.10 -9.06
C GLY A 29 -3.49 7.61 -8.92
N ASN A 30 -4.17 6.95 -7.99
CA ASN A 30 -4.11 5.49 -7.89
C ASN A 30 -5.44 4.94 -7.36
N GLY A 31 -5.96 3.94 -8.06
CA GLY A 31 -7.15 3.20 -7.62
C GLY A 31 -6.82 2.26 -6.47
N LYS A 32 -7.63 2.28 -5.41
CA LYS A 32 -7.52 1.34 -4.30
C LYS A 32 -8.88 0.78 -3.91
N TRP A 33 -8.97 -0.54 -3.79
CA TRP A 33 -10.13 -1.20 -3.21
C TRP A 33 -10.17 -1.00 -1.70
N ILE A 34 -11.27 -0.45 -1.20
CA ILE A 34 -11.55 -0.29 0.23
C ILE A 34 -12.69 -1.23 0.59
N THR A 35 -12.46 -2.12 1.56
CA THR A 35 -13.49 -3.00 2.09
C THR A 35 -14.12 -2.39 3.34
N TYR A 36 -15.45 -2.48 3.46
CA TYR A 36 -16.17 -1.99 4.64
C TYR A 36 -15.75 -2.74 5.91
N ASP A 37 -15.64 -4.07 5.82
CA ASP A 37 -15.21 -4.94 6.92
C ASP A 37 -13.68 -5.08 6.96
N ASN A 38 -12.99 -3.97 7.20
CA ASN A 38 -11.55 -3.96 7.45
C ASN A 38 -11.24 -4.57 8.82
N ILE A 39 -11.30 -5.89 8.91
CA ILE A 39 -10.95 -6.64 10.12
C ILE A 39 -9.47 -6.40 10.45
N LYS A 40 -9.23 -5.47 11.37
CA LYS A 40 -7.89 -5.22 11.92
C LYS A 40 -7.65 -6.17 13.09
N ARG A 41 -6.71 -7.10 12.94
CA ARG A 41 -6.23 -7.93 14.05
C ARG A 41 -5.56 -7.01 15.07
N LYS A 42 -6.11 -6.89 16.28
CA LYS A 42 -5.43 -6.17 17.36
C LYS A 42 -4.25 -7.01 17.84
N ARG A 43 -3.04 -6.47 17.73
CA ARG A 43 -1.85 -7.06 18.36
C ARG A 43 -1.94 -6.77 19.86
N TRP A 44 -2.34 -7.76 20.64
CA TRP A 44 -2.26 -7.69 22.09
C TRP A 44 -0.92 -8.28 22.52
N GLY A 45 -0.17 -7.55 23.35
CA GLY A 45 0.96 -8.14 24.07
C GLY A 45 0.39 -9.04 25.15
N SER A 46 0.23 -10.33 24.86
CA SER A 46 -0.17 -11.32 25.86
C SER A 46 1.00 -11.60 26.78
N ASN A 47 0.78 -11.53 28.10
CA ASN A 47 1.71 -12.11 29.07
C ASN A 47 1.85 -13.61 28.79
N THR A 48 3.04 -14.18 29.05
CA THR A 48 3.34 -15.60 28.84
C THR A 48 2.29 -16.50 29.48
N GLY A 49 1.47 -17.17 28.64
CA GLY A 49 0.44 -18.12 29.06
C GLY A 49 -0.99 -17.80 28.61
N GLU A 50 -1.30 -16.55 28.22
CA GLU A 50 -2.63 -16.20 27.71
C GLU A 50 -2.74 -16.37 26.19
N SER A 51 -3.79 -17.05 25.73
CA SER A 51 -4.05 -17.19 24.29
C SER A 51 -4.45 -15.83 23.68
N SER A 52 -3.80 -15.46 22.57
CA SER A 52 -4.16 -14.27 21.81
C SER A 52 -5.59 -14.41 21.24
N LYS A 53 -6.41 -13.35 21.37
CA LYS A 53 -7.75 -13.33 20.77
C LYS A 53 -7.67 -13.54 19.25
N ILE A 54 -8.24 -14.65 18.76
CA ILE A 54 -8.30 -14.99 17.34
C ILE A 54 -9.41 -14.16 16.70
N VAL A 55 -9.08 -13.44 15.63
CA VAL A 55 -10.05 -12.73 14.81
C VAL A 55 -10.16 -13.48 13.48
N ALA A 56 -11.39 -13.85 13.09
CA ALA A 56 -11.66 -14.52 11.83
C ALA A 56 -11.19 -13.66 10.64
N LYS A 57 -10.71 -14.31 9.57
CA LYS A 57 -10.36 -13.60 8.34
C LYS A 57 -11.62 -13.02 7.70
N PRO A 58 -11.56 -11.82 7.08
CA PRO A 58 -12.69 -11.29 6.34
C PRO A 58 -13.03 -12.23 5.17
N GLY A 59 -14.33 -12.41 4.92
CA GLY A 59 -14.81 -13.22 3.80
C GLY A 59 -14.39 -12.61 2.46
N PHE A 60 -14.12 -13.46 1.47
CA PHE A 60 -13.70 -13.01 0.13
C PHE A 60 -14.75 -12.12 -0.56
N THR A 61 -16.02 -12.30 -0.20
CA THR A 61 -17.20 -11.58 -0.68
C THR A 61 -17.55 -10.33 0.13
N ALA A 62 -16.66 -9.84 0.99
CA ALA A 62 -16.87 -8.59 1.71
C ALA A 62 -17.19 -7.46 0.73
N ARG A 63 -18.13 -6.57 1.10
CA ARG A 63 -18.48 -5.40 0.29
C ARG A 63 -17.24 -4.51 0.12
N LYS A 64 -16.94 -4.14 -1.12
CA LYS A 64 -15.78 -3.31 -1.47
C LYS A 64 -16.21 -2.23 -2.43
N ASP A 65 -15.64 -1.06 -2.25
CA ASP A 65 -15.77 0.07 -3.16
C ASP A 65 -14.39 0.41 -3.71
N LEU A 66 -14.36 0.89 -4.96
CA LEU A 66 -13.16 1.39 -5.59
C LEU A 66 -13.02 2.88 -5.28
N LEU A 67 -11.94 3.24 -4.58
CA LEU A 67 -11.53 4.63 -4.45
C LEU A 67 -10.60 4.96 -5.62
N CYS A 68 -10.97 5.91 -6.46
CA CYS A 68 -10.15 6.45 -7.54
C CYS A 68 -9.61 7.83 -7.18
#